data_AF-A0A813LCT9-F1
#
_entry.id   AF-A0A813LCT9-F1
#
_cell.length_a   1.000
_cell.length_b   1.000
_cell.length_c   1.000
_cell.angle_alpha   90.00
_cell.angle_beta   90.00
_cell.angle_gamma   90.00
#
_symmetry.space_group_name_H-M   'P 1'
#
loop_
_entity.id
_entity.type
_entity.pdbx_description
1 polymer ?
#
loop_
_entity_poly.entity_id
_entity_poly.type
_entity_poly.pdbx_seq_one_letter_code
_entity_poly.pdbx_strand_id
1 'polypeptide(L)'
;MPPSELTPCLNCAGFFDDNDVLNIRYRTLNQDWPQPQQSFFWSAHFSFSSSEILRDVPYDPQLLMLFYGEEILMTVRLFTHGWDLFSPSRGLVFHLWEREYRRVYMLDMRKLYAELAHASRRR
;
A
#
# COMPACT_ATOMS: atom_id res chain seq x y z
N MET A 1 14.12 11.57 -12.94
CA MET A 1 14.56 10.59 -13.96
C MET A 1 14.48 9.18 -13.38
N PRO A 2 14.19 8.14 -14.19
CA PRO A 2 14.22 6.75 -13.72
C PRO A 2 15.63 6.36 -13.25
N PRO A 3 15.75 5.49 -12.23
CA PRO A 3 17.04 4.94 -11.83
C PRO A 3 17.62 4.04 -12.93
N SER A 4 18.96 3.96 -13.01
CA SER A 4 19.66 3.09 -13.97
C SER A 4 19.48 1.60 -13.66
N GLU A 5 19.27 1.27 -12.39
CA GLU A 5 19.03 -0.09 -11.90
C GLU A 5 17.87 -0.11 -10.91
N LEU A 6 17.08 -1.18 -10.95
CA LEU A 6 15.99 -1.41 -10.01
C LEU A 6 16.45 -2.42 -8.97
N THR A 7 16.52 -1.97 -7.72
CA THR A 7 16.84 -2.84 -6.60
C THR A 7 15.57 -3.49 -6.05
N PRO A 8 15.59 -4.80 -5.75
CA PRO A 8 14.46 -5.41 -5.07
C PRO A 8 14.32 -4.85 -3.67
N CYS A 9 13.08 -4.82 -3.20
CA CYS A 9 12.75 -4.31 -1.88
C CYS A 9 11.76 -5.23 -1.17
N LEU A 10 11.90 -5.27 0.16
CA LEU A 10 11.01 -5.99 1.05
C LEU A 10 10.30 -4.99 1.95
N ASN A 11 8.97 -5.06 2.01
CA ASN A 11 8.20 -4.27 2.97
C ASN A 11 8.39 -4.85 4.38
N CYS A 12 8.55 -3.96 5.36
CA CYS A 12 8.78 -4.29 6.75
C CYS A 12 8.09 -3.30 7.68
N ALA A 13 7.81 -3.73 8.91
CA ALA A 13 7.35 -2.86 9.98
C ALA A 13 8.37 -1.73 10.21
N GLY A 14 7.90 -0.49 10.17
CA GLY A 14 8.68 0.69 10.48
C GLY A 14 8.52 1.11 11.94
N PHE A 15 7.45 1.84 12.22
CA PHE A 15 7.16 2.44 13.53
C PHE A 15 5.67 2.75 13.66
N PHE A 16 5.15 2.83 14.88
CA PHE A 16 3.81 3.37 15.13
C PHE A 16 3.88 4.90 15.24
N ASP A 17 2.96 5.61 14.59
CA ASP A 17 2.85 7.07 14.70
C ASP A 17 2.05 7.49 15.95
N ASP A 18 1.86 8.80 16.14
CA ASP A 18 1.10 9.36 17.27
C ASP A 18 -0.39 8.96 17.27
N ASN A 19 -0.88 8.33 16.20
CA ASN A 19 -2.24 7.80 16.08
C ASN A 19 -2.28 6.26 16.20
N ASP A 20 -1.19 5.64 16.66
CA ASP A 20 -1.02 4.19 16.78
C ASP A 20 -1.18 3.43 15.43
N VAL A 21 -0.85 4.09 14.31
CA VAL A 21 -0.86 3.46 12.99
C VAL A 21 0.56 2.99 12.62
N LEU A 22 0.68 1.71 12.24
CA LEU A 22 1.95 1.13 11.82
C LEU A 22 2.38 1.65 10.45
N ASN A 23 3.45 2.43 10.42
CA ASN A 23 4.11 2.83 9.19
C ASN A 23 4.87 1.65 8.59
N ILE A 24 4.54 1.30 7.35
CA ILE A 24 5.28 0.32 6.56
C ILE A 24 6.47 1.04 5.92
N ARG A 25 7.64 0.44 6.00
CA ARG A 25 8.85 0.87 5.27
C ARG A 25 9.27 -0.23 4.32
N TYR A 26 10.13 0.11 3.37
CA TYR A 26 10.83 -0.89 2.56
C TYR A 26 12.30 -0.95 2.96
N ARG A 27 12.88 -2.13 2.83
CA ARG A 27 14.33 -2.36 2.86
C ARG A 27 14.77 -2.77 1.48
N THR A 28 15.73 -2.04 0.95
CA THR A 28 16.43 -2.44 -0.26
C THR A 28 17.28 -3.67 0.04
N LEU A 29 17.28 -4.62 -0.88
CA LEU A 29 18.13 -5.80 -0.79
C LEU A 29 19.42 -5.56 -1.58
N ASN A 30 20.50 -6.19 -1.12
CA ASN A 30 21.82 -6.08 -1.75
C ASN A 30 21.94 -6.92 -3.03
N GLN A 31 21.02 -7.87 -3.25
CA GLN A 31 21.00 -8.75 -4.40
C GLN A 31 19.60 -9.29 -4.63
N ASP A 32 19.36 -9.78 -5.85
CA ASP A 32 18.16 -10.53 -6.19
C ASP A 32 18.08 -11.86 -5.43
N TRP A 33 16.84 -12.30 -5.21
CA TRP A 33 16.55 -13.63 -4.70
C TRP A 33 16.32 -14.62 -5.85
N PRO A 34 16.62 -15.92 -5.66
CA PRO A 34 16.36 -16.94 -6.67
C PRO A 34 14.86 -17.15 -6.95
N GLN A 35 14.01 -16.81 -5.98
CA GLN A 35 12.56 -16.94 -6.05
C GLN A 35 11.88 -15.85 -5.22
N PRO A 36 10.61 -15.51 -5.48
CA PRO A 36 9.83 -14.61 -4.64
C PRO A 36 9.87 -15.07 -3.18
N GLN A 37 9.99 -14.12 -2.25
CA GLN A 37 10.03 -14.42 -0.82
C GLN A 37 8.71 -14.07 -0.18
N GLN A 38 8.32 -14.83 0.83
CA GLN A 38 7.15 -14.50 1.63
C GLN A 38 7.31 -13.10 2.24
N SER A 39 6.26 -12.31 2.13
CA SER A 39 6.13 -10.98 2.71
C SER A 39 5.08 -11.02 3.82
N PHE A 40 5.19 -10.08 4.75
CA PHE A 40 4.18 -9.86 5.79
C PHE A 40 3.35 -8.60 5.54
N PHE A 41 3.62 -7.88 4.44
CA PHE A 41 2.99 -6.60 4.13
C PHE A 41 2.65 -6.52 2.64
N TRP A 42 1.38 -6.25 2.37
CA TRP A 42 0.87 -5.93 1.04
C TRP A 42 1.14 -4.46 0.70
N SER A 43 1.29 -4.13 -0.59
CA SER A 43 1.42 -2.74 -1.04
C SER A 43 0.40 -2.35 -2.08
N ALA A 44 -0.16 -1.15 -1.89
CA ALA A 44 -1.05 -0.50 -2.85
C ALA A 44 -0.30 0.05 -4.07
N HIS A 45 1.01 0.29 -3.93
CA HIS A 45 1.83 0.87 -4.99
C HIS A 45 1.97 -0.05 -6.20
N PHE A 46 2.16 -1.35 -5.95
CA PHE A 46 2.27 -2.38 -6.96
C PHE A 46 1.95 -3.75 -6.34
N SER A 47 0.86 -4.37 -6.80
CA SER A 47 0.50 -5.73 -6.43
C SER A 47 -0.25 -6.42 -7.57
N PHE A 48 -0.14 -7.75 -7.63
CA PHE A 48 -0.85 -8.58 -8.59
C PHE A 48 -1.34 -9.85 -7.88
N SER A 49 -2.52 -10.33 -8.25
CA SER A 49 -3.15 -11.52 -7.68
C SER A 49 -4.25 -12.04 -8.60
N SER A 50 -4.86 -13.18 -8.26
CA SER A 50 -6.12 -13.61 -8.86
C SER A 50 -7.22 -12.59 -8.57
N SER A 51 -8.16 -12.41 -9.50
CA SER A 51 -9.31 -11.51 -9.32
C SER A 51 -10.26 -11.94 -8.19
N GLU A 52 -10.10 -13.14 -7.66
CA GLU A 52 -10.81 -13.66 -6.48
C GLU A 52 -10.66 -12.76 -5.26
N ILE A 53 -9.53 -12.05 -5.13
CA ILE A 53 -9.30 -11.05 -4.08
C ILE A 53 -10.41 -10.01 -3.99
N LEU A 54 -11.06 -9.67 -5.12
CA LEU A 54 -12.14 -8.69 -5.16
C LEU A 54 -13.44 -9.21 -4.54
N ARG A 55 -13.62 -10.54 -4.50
CA ARG A 55 -14.77 -11.21 -3.88
C ARG A 55 -14.48 -11.50 -2.41
N ASP A 56 -13.28 -11.99 -2.12
CA ASP A 56 -12.91 -12.44 -0.78
C ASP A 56 -12.60 -11.24 0.13
N VAL A 57 -11.86 -10.26 -0.39
CA VAL A 57 -11.37 -9.11 0.36
C VAL A 57 -11.63 -7.80 -0.41
N PRO A 58 -12.90 -7.43 -0.65
CA PRO A 58 -13.21 -6.14 -1.26
C PRO A 58 -12.80 -5.00 -0.31
N TYR A 59 -12.39 -3.85 -0.86
CA TYR A 59 -12.20 -2.65 -0.05
C TYR A 59 -13.44 -2.32 0.77
N ASP A 60 -13.22 -1.78 1.97
CA ASP A 60 -14.32 -1.44 2.88
C ASP A 60 -15.10 -0.22 2.35
N PRO A 61 -16.40 -0.36 2.02
CA PRO A 61 -17.20 0.74 1.49
C PRO A 61 -17.46 1.86 2.51
N GLN A 62 -17.23 1.62 3.82
CA GLN A 62 -17.38 2.62 4.87
C GLN A 62 -16.12 3.49 5.02
N LEU A 63 -14.98 3.05 4.47
CA LEU A 63 -13.69 3.74 4.54
C LEU A 63 -13.39 4.47 3.23
N LEU A 64 -14.38 5.23 2.74
CA LEU A 64 -14.24 6.02 1.53
C LEU A 64 -13.07 6.98 1.64
N MET A 65 -12.21 6.98 0.62
CA MET A 65 -11.04 7.87 0.52
C MET A 65 -9.97 7.64 1.60
N LEU A 66 -9.97 6.48 2.27
CA LEU A 66 -8.85 6.07 3.10
C LEU A 66 -7.61 5.93 2.19
N PHE A 67 -6.56 6.68 2.53
CA PHE A 67 -5.25 6.58 1.86
C PHE A 67 -4.22 6.04 2.84
N TYR A 68 -4.04 6.74 3.96
CA TYR A 68 -3.12 6.31 5.00
C TYR A 68 -3.74 5.21 5.86
N GLY A 69 -3.04 4.09 6.02
CA GLY A 69 -3.50 2.90 6.76
C GLY A 69 -4.17 1.82 5.91
N GLU A 70 -4.48 2.09 4.65
CA GLU A 70 -5.10 1.12 3.73
C GLU A 70 -4.24 -0.14 3.53
N GLU A 71 -2.92 0.02 3.46
CA GLU A 71 -1.99 -1.08 3.20
C GLU A 71 -1.99 -2.08 4.36
N ILE A 72 -2.06 -1.58 5.61
CA ILE A 72 -2.16 -2.43 6.82
C ILE A 72 -3.51 -3.13 6.86
N LEU A 73 -4.59 -2.37 6.62
CA LEU A 73 -5.95 -2.91 6.62
C LEU A 73 -6.07 -4.05 5.61
N MET A 74 -5.64 -3.82 4.37
CA MET A 74 -5.67 -4.84 3.33
C MET A 74 -4.74 -6.01 3.66
N THR A 75 -3.53 -5.75 4.19
CA THR A 75 -2.62 -6.82 4.65
C THR A 75 -3.30 -7.76 5.63
N VAL A 76 -3.91 -7.23 6.70
CA VAL A 76 -4.58 -8.03 7.73
C VAL A 76 -5.76 -8.78 7.15
N ARG A 77 -6.58 -8.13 6.32
CA ARG A 77 -7.75 -8.77 5.71
C ARG A 77 -7.35 -9.89 4.75
N LEU A 78 -6.33 -9.68 3.92
CA LEU A 78 -5.80 -10.72 3.03
C LEU A 78 -5.31 -11.93 3.81
N PHE A 79 -4.45 -11.70 4.80
CA PHE A 79 -3.89 -12.76 5.63
C PHE A 79 -4.99 -13.58 6.33
N THR A 80 -5.98 -12.90 6.93
CA THR A 80 -7.09 -13.56 7.64
C THR A 80 -8.06 -14.30 6.72
N HIS A 81 -8.03 -14.05 5.41
CA HIS A 81 -8.80 -14.77 4.40
C HIS A 81 -7.97 -15.85 3.68
N GLY A 82 -6.77 -16.18 4.20
CA GLY A 82 -5.93 -17.27 3.69
C GLY A 82 -5.08 -16.90 2.48
N TRP A 83 -4.93 -15.61 2.17
CA TRP A 83 -4.04 -15.16 1.11
C TRP A 83 -2.60 -15.04 1.62
N ASP A 84 -1.67 -15.66 0.88
CA ASP A 84 -0.24 -15.49 1.10
C ASP A 84 0.28 -14.26 0.36
N LEU A 85 1.19 -13.53 1.01
CA LEU A 85 1.82 -12.34 0.46
C LEU A 85 3.26 -12.66 0.08
N PHE A 86 3.70 -12.16 -1.08
CA PHE A 86 5.07 -12.35 -1.56
C PHE A 86 5.67 -11.05 -2.08
N SER A 87 6.95 -10.86 -1.85
CA SER A 87 7.77 -9.83 -2.47
C SER A 87 8.45 -10.37 -3.73
N PRO A 88 8.49 -9.60 -4.82
CA PRO A 88 9.22 -9.97 -6.03
C PRO A 88 10.69 -10.27 -5.74
N SER A 89 11.26 -11.19 -6.51
CA SER A 89 12.64 -11.62 -6.32
C SER A 89 13.68 -10.63 -6.86
N ARG A 90 13.25 -9.68 -7.69
CA ARG A 90 14.07 -8.65 -8.36
C ARG A 90 13.31 -7.33 -8.42
N GLY A 91 14.01 -6.21 -8.62
CA GLY A 91 13.38 -4.92 -8.85
C GLY A 91 12.61 -4.90 -10.17
N LEU A 92 11.29 -4.65 -10.12
CA LEU A 92 10.43 -4.64 -11.32
C LEU A 92 9.97 -3.24 -11.71
N VAL A 93 9.68 -2.40 -10.72
CA VAL A 93 9.19 -1.03 -10.89
C VAL A 93 9.83 -0.13 -9.85
N PHE A 94 9.82 1.18 -10.10
CA PHE A 94 10.20 2.19 -9.11
C PHE A 94 9.06 3.18 -8.90
N HIS A 95 9.03 3.79 -7.72
CA HIS A 95 8.11 4.89 -7.47
C HIS A 95 8.77 6.22 -7.80
N LEU A 96 8.19 6.98 -8.73
CA LEU A 96 8.58 8.36 -8.99
C LEU A 96 7.90 9.27 -7.96
N TRP A 97 8.67 9.70 -6.96
CA TRP A 97 8.19 10.53 -5.85
C TRP A 97 7.90 11.99 -6.24
N GLU A 98 8.39 12.45 -7.38
CA GLU A 98 8.10 13.78 -7.90
C GLU A 98 6.61 13.91 -8.26
N ARG A 99 5.93 14.87 -7.61
CA ARG A 99 4.47 15.04 -7.69
C ARG A 99 4.04 16.42 -8.20
N GLU A 100 4.95 17.38 -8.30
CA GLU A 100 4.64 18.80 -8.55
C GLU A 100 3.87 19.03 -9.86
N TYR A 101 4.16 18.24 -10.89
CA TYR A 101 3.53 18.37 -12.20
C TYR A 101 2.13 17.74 -12.31
N ARG A 102 1.67 17.01 -11.29
CA ARG A 102 0.46 16.17 -11.39
C ARG A 102 -0.73 16.81 -10.68
N ARG A 103 -1.85 16.92 -11.41
CA ARG A 103 -3.17 17.09 -10.78
C ARG A 103 -3.55 15.77 -10.10
N VAL A 104 -3.87 15.80 -8.81
CA VAL A 104 -4.29 14.61 -8.05
C VAL A 104 -5.80 14.59 -7.84
N TYR A 105 -6.40 13.39 -7.87
CA TYR A 105 -7.85 13.19 -7.72
C TYR A 105 -8.44 13.81 -6.45
N MET A 106 -7.65 13.85 -5.36
CA MET A 106 -8.04 14.51 -4.12
C MET A 106 -8.39 16.00 -4.31
N LEU A 107 -7.76 16.69 -5.26
CA LEU A 107 -8.08 18.10 -5.57
C LEU A 107 -9.46 18.25 -6.19
N ASP A 108 -9.92 17.26 -6.95
CA ASP A 108 -11.23 17.23 -7.59
C ASP A 108 -12.33 16.82 -6.61
N MET A 109 -11.97 16.01 -5.60
CA MET A 109 -12.88 15.50 -4.57
C MET A 109 -12.87 16.33 -3.27
N ARG A 110 -12.33 17.55 -3.27
CA ARG A 110 -12.15 18.36 -2.04
C ARG A 110 -13.41 18.52 -1.19
N LYS A 111 -14.58 18.72 -1.82
CA LYS A 111 -15.87 18.84 -1.12
C LYS A 111 -16.23 17.56 -0.38
N LEU A 112 -16.16 16.43 -1.08
CA LEU A 112 -16.42 15.10 -0.50
C LEU A 112 -15.43 14.79 0.63
N TYR A 113 -14.14 15.10 0.46
CA TYR A 113 -13.14 14.93 1.51
C TYR A 113 -13.48 15.75 2.77
N ALA A 114 -13.89 17.01 2.62
CA ALA A 114 -14.29 17.84 3.74
C ALA A 114 -15.49 17.26 4.49
N GLU A 115 -16.51 16.80 3.75
CA GLU A 115 -17.71 16.17 4.32
C GLU A 115 -17.38 14.88 5.08
N LEU A 116 -16.60 13.97 4.48
CA LEU A 116 -16.19 12.71 5.09
C LEU A 116 -15.29 12.92 6.31
N ALA A 117 -14.36 13.88 6.26
CA ALA A 117 -13.49 14.22 7.39
C ALA A 117 -14.29 14.81 8.55
N HIS A 118 -15.34 15.59 8.28
CA HIS A 118 -16.25 16.05 9.33
C HIS A 118 -17.08 14.90 9.91
N ALA A 119 -17.55 13.97 9.09
CA ALA A 119 -18.32 12.82 9.55
C ALA A 119 -17.49 11.87 10.42
N SER A 120 -16.23 11.58 10.03
CA SER A 120 -15.36 10.65 10.75
C SER A 120 -14.99 11.11 12.17
N ARG A 121 -15.01 12.43 12.41
CA ARG A 121 -14.70 13.06 13.71
C ARG A 121 -15.90 13.18 14.65
N ARG A 122 -17.12 12.85 14.21
CA ARG A 122 -18.34 12.92 15.05
C ARG A 122 -18.60 11.63 15.82
N ARG A 123 -17.54 10.94 16.27
CA ARG A 123 -17.66 9.81 17.19
C ARG A 123 -17.83 10.30 18.62
#